data_AF-A0A528B689-F1
#
_entry.id   AF-A0A528B689-F1
#
_cell.length_a   1.000
_cell.length_b   1.000
_cell.length_c   1.000
_cell.angle_alpha   90.00
_cell.angle_beta   90.00
_cell.angle_gamma   90.00
#
_symmetry.space_group_name_H-M   'P 1'
#
loop_
_entity.id
_entity.type
_entity.pdbx_description
1 polymer ?
#
loop_
_entity_poly.entity_id
_entity_poly.type
_entity_poly.pdbx_seq_one_letter_code
_entity_poly.pdbx_strand_id
1 'polypeptide(L)'
;PITIAGMSFGSLSGPAKEALGRGATLSGTSTTTGDGGMTEEERGHSKTLVYQYLPSRYGMNPRDLRRADAIEIVVGQGAKPGGGGMLLGQKISDRVAEMRTLPKGIDQRSASRHPDWTGPDDLEIKILELREITDWEKPIYVKVGGARPYYDTALAVKAGAD
;
A
#
# COMPACT_ATOMS: atom_id res chain seq x y z
N PRO A 1 3.97 19.72 -2.51
CA PRO A 1 2.97 19.11 -1.61
C PRO A 1 3.65 18.17 -0.60
N ILE A 2 3.08 18.06 0.61
CA ILE A 2 3.53 17.10 1.65
C ILE A 2 2.56 15.91 1.59
N THR A 3 3.00 14.72 1.99
CA THR A 3 2.15 13.53 2.18
C THR A 3 2.71 12.69 3.34
N ILE A 4 1.84 12.01 4.09
CA ILE A 4 2.26 11.06 5.11
C ILE A 4 2.46 9.69 4.46
N ALA A 5 3.71 9.28 4.33
CA ALA A 5 4.08 8.03 3.66
C ALA A 5 3.53 6.78 4.36
N GLY A 6 3.34 5.71 3.58
CA GLY A 6 2.70 4.49 4.05
C GLY A 6 3.46 3.76 5.15
N MET A 7 2.78 3.53 6.27
CA MET A 7 3.25 2.75 7.41
C MET A 7 2.14 1.82 7.88
N SER A 8 2.40 0.52 7.84
CA SER A 8 1.36 -0.50 8.00
C SER A 8 0.74 -0.55 9.41
N PHE A 9 -0.55 -0.85 9.49
CA PHE A 9 -1.16 -1.31 10.74
C PHE A 9 -0.52 -2.63 11.18
N GLY A 10 0.02 -2.67 12.39
CA GLY A 10 0.90 -3.73 12.89
C GLY A 10 2.33 -3.21 13.11
N SER A 11 2.86 -2.40 12.18
CA SER A 11 4.04 -1.57 12.47
C SER A 11 3.66 -0.40 13.39
N LEU A 12 2.50 0.20 13.12
CA LEU A 12 1.85 1.22 13.94
C LEU A 12 0.60 0.65 14.62
N SER A 13 0.21 1.24 15.75
CA SER A 13 -1.04 0.93 16.43
C SER A 13 -2.25 1.58 15.74
N GLY A 14 -3.45 1.06 16.01
CA GLY A 14 -4.71 1.67 15.52
C GLY A 14 -4.83 3.16 15.91
N PRO A 15 -4.62 3.55 17.18
CA PRO A 15 -4.63 4.96 17.58
C PRO A 15 -3.59 5.82 16.86
N ALA A 16 -2.42 5.27 16.52
CA ALA A 16 -1.43 6.01 15.74
C ALA A 16 -1.92 6.24 14.30
N LYS A 17 -2.57 5.25 13.68
CA LYS A 17 -3.18 5.37 12.35
C LYS A 17 -4.30 6.41 12.34
N GLU A 18 -5.15 6.42 13.36
CA GLU A 18 -6.17 7.45 13.59
C GLU A 18 -5.54 8.85 13.72
N ALA A 19 -4.52 9.00 14.58
CA ALA A 19 -3.86 10.28 14.81
C ALA A 19 -3.26 10.86 13.52
N LEU A 20 -2.61 10.01 12.71
CA LEU A 20 -2.09 10.40 11.40
C LEU A 20 -3.22 10.83 10.44
N GLY A 21 -4.33 10.08 10.40
CA GLY A 21 -5.50 10.44 9.59
C GLY A 21 -6.07 11.80 9.96
N ARG A 22 -6.30 12.05 11.26
CA ARG A 22 -6.78 13.34 11.77
C ARG A 22 -5.81 14.47 11.42
N GLY A 23 -4.52 14.28 11.69
CA GLY A 23 -3.48 15.28 11.41
C GLY A 23 -3.37 15.62 9.92
N ALA A 24 -3.42 14.61 9.06
CA ALA A 24 -3.38 14.80 7.61
C ALA A 24 -4.60 15.59 7.12
N THR A 25 -5.79 15.22 7.57
CA THR A 25 -7.03 15.91 7.24
C THR A 25 -6.99 17.38 7.65
N LEU A 26 -6.58 17.67 8.89
CA LEU A 26 -6.46 19.04 9.40
C LEU A 26 -5.43 19.86 8.60
N SER A 27 -4.35 19.21 8.15
CA SER A 27 -3.29 19.84 7.38
C SER A 27 -3.58 19.91 5.87
N GLY A 28 -4.73 19.40 5.42
CA GLY A 28 -5.10 19.35 4.00
C GLY A 28 -4.20 18.45 3.15
N THR A 29 -3.63 17.39 3.74
CA THR A 29 -2.73 16.43 3.09
C THR A 29 -3.29 15.01 3.13
N SER A 30 -2.65 14.08 2.42
CA SER A 30 -3.01 12.66 2.41
C SER A 30 -2.26 11.80 3.43
N THR A 31 -2.90 10.69 3.81
CA THR A 31 -2.28 9.52 4.45
C THR A 31 -2.12 8.37 3.47
N THR A 32 -1.32 7.38 3.85
CA THR A 32 -1.12 6.16 3.07
C THR A 32 -1.13 4.93 3.98
N THR A 33 -1.81 3.85 3.55
CA THR A 33 -2.10 2.70 4.42
C THR A 33 -0.86 1.92 4.87
N GLY A 34 -0.04 1.40 3.95
CA GLY A 34 1.02 0.44 4.30
C GLY A 34 0.70 -1.02 3.93
N ASP A 35 1.65 -1.92 4.21
CA ASP A 35 1.58 -3.39 4.01
C ASP A 35 0.63 -4.16 4.95
N GLY A 36 -0.45 -3.53 5.39
CA GLY A 36 -1.37 -4.10 6.39
C GLY A 36 -2.85 -3.95 6.09
N GLY A 37 -3.20 -3.46 4.89
CA GLY A 37 -4.57 -3.12 4.53
C GLY A 37 -5.05 -1.79 5.13
N MET A 38 -6.32 -1.48 4.87
CA MET A 38 -6.98 -0.27 5.37
C MET A 38 -7.68 -0.61 6.69
N THR A 39 -7.46 0.21 7.72
CA THR A 39 -8.27 0.12 8.95
C THR A 39 -9.43 1.11 8.91
N GLU A 40 -10.52 0.79 9.61
CA GLU A 40 -11.68 1.69 9.69
C GLU A 40 -11.32 3.01 10.40
N GLU A 41 -10.43 2.98 11.40
CA GLU A 41 -9.97 4.20 12.08
C GLU A 41 -9.16 5.10 11.13
N GLU A 42 -8.30 4.53 10.29
CA GLU A 42 -7.55 5.32 9.32
C GLU A 42 -8.48 5.92 8.25
N ARG A 43 -9.38 5.11 7.68
CA ARG A 43 -10.30 5.58 6.64
C ARG A 43 -11.30 6.61 7.16
N GLY A 44 -11.82 6.40 8.37
CA GLY A 44 -12.81 7.30 8.99
C GLY A 44 -12.27 8.68 9.35
N HIS A 45 -10.95 8.83 9.51
CA HIS A 45 -10.32 10.09 9.91
C HIS A 45 -9.49 10.77 8.83
N SER A 46 -9.16 10.06 7.75
CA SER A 46 -8.41 10.61 6.61
C SER A 46 -9.38 11.16 5.55
N LYS A 47 -9.26 12.44 5.19
CA LYS A 47 -10.01 13.04 4.07
C LYS A 47 -9.51 12.53 2.72
N THR A 48 -8.20 12.38 2.60
CA THR A 48 -7.54 11.79 1.43
C THR A 48 -6.65 10.66 1.91
N LEU A 49 -6.94 9.44 1.48
CA LEU A 49 -6.21 8.23 1.85
C LEU A 49 -5.78 7.47 0.59
N VAL A 50 -4.50 7.22 0.50
CA VAL A 50 -3.91 6.36 -0.52
C VAL A 50 -3.82 4.93 0.00
N TYR A 51 -4.33 3.97 -0.76
CA TYR A 51 -4.19 2.56 -0.48
C TYR A 51 -2.91 1.99 -1.13
N GLN A 52 -2.03 1.36 -0.36
CA GLN A 52 -0.88 0.65 -0.94
C GLN A 52 -1.24 -0.77 -1.36
N TYR A 53 -0.84 -1.12 -2.58
CA TYR A 53 -0.92 -2.46 -3.14
C TYR A 53 0.49 -3.07 -3.22
N LEU A 54 0.80 -4.00 -2.32
CA LEU A 54 2.15 -4.56 -2.12
C LEU A 54 2.25 -6.04 -2.52
N PRO A 55 3.46 -6.58 -2.75
CA PRO A 55 3.70 -7.96 -3.17
C PRO A 55 2.87 -9.05 -2.48
N SER A 56 2.67 -8.94 -1.17
CA SER A 56 2.01 -10.00 -0.40
C SER A 56 0.50 -9.90 -0.28
N ARG A 57 -0.11 -8.80 -0.73
CA ARG A 57 -1.57 -8.61 -0.69
C ARG A 57 -2.20 -8.74 0.70
N TYR A 58 -1.43 -8.54 1.77
CA TYR A 58 -1.95 -8.65 3.13
C TYR A 58 -3.06 -7.63 3.38
N GLY A 59 -4.23 -8.12 3.78
CA GLY A 59 -5.42 -7.29 4.01
C GLY A 59 -5.99 -6.64 2.76
N MET A 60 -5.51 -7.01 1.57
CA MET A 60 -6.05 -6.52 0.30
C MET A 60 -7.44 -7.08 0.07
N ASN A 61 -8.40 -6.18 -0.11
CA ASN A 61 -9.74 -6.53 -0.53
C ASN A 61 -10.31 -5.45 -1.49
N PRO A 62 -11.17 -5.83 -2.45
CA PRO A 62 -11.76 -4.89 -3.40
C PRO A 62 -12.60 -3.77 -2.77
N ARG A 63 -13.26 -4.04 -1.63
CA ARG A 63 -14.07 -3.05 -0.91
C ARG A 63 -13.21 -1.85 -0.50
N ASP A 64 -12.04 -2.09 0.06
CA ASP A 64 -11.17 -1.02 0.54
C ASP A 64 -10.43 -0.31 -0.59
N LEU A 65 -10.10 -1.01 -1.69
CA LEU A 65 -9.57 -0.37 -2.90
C LEU A 65 -10.55 0.68 -3.46
N ARG A 66 -11.85 0.37 -3.52
CA ARG A 66 -12.89 1.32 -3.95
C ARG A 66 -13.09 2.49 -2.98
N ARG A 67 -12.82 2.28 -1.69
CA ARG A 67 -12.92 3.30 -0.64
C ARG A 67 -11.69 4.20 -0.58
N ALA A 68 -10.61 3.89 -1.29
CA ALA A 68 -9.42 4.72 -1.34
C ALA A 68 -9.62 5.94 -2.25
N ASP A 69 -8.82 6.98 -2.06
CA ASP A 69 -8.80 8.16 -2.94
C ASP A 69 -7.75 8.03 -4.05
N ALA A 70 -6.77 7.14 -3.87
CA ALA A 70 -5.76 6.75 -4.86
C ALA A 70 -5.17 5.37 -4.49
N ILE A 71 -4.51 4.73 -5.45
CA ILE A 71 -3.79 3.48 -5.24
C ILE A 71 -2.29 3.70 -5.51
N GLU A 72 -1.44 3.20 -4.61
CA GLU A 72 0.00 3.17 -4.77
C GLU A 72 0.48 1.72 -4.93
N ILE A 73 0.90 1.33 -6.14
CA ILE A 73 1.54 0.03 -6.38
C ILE A 73 2.98 0.12 -5.89
N VAL A 74 3.37 -0.73 -4.93
CA VAL A 74 4.69 -0.66 -4.29
C VAL A 74 5.63 -1.70 -4.87
N VAL A 75 6.52 -1.26 -5.76
CA VAL A 75 7.60 -2.10 -6.31
C VAL A 75 8.78 -2.18 -5.35
N GLY A 76 9.07 -1.09 -4.64
CA GLY A 76 10.15 -1.05 -3.66
C GLY A 76 10.04 0.11 -2.68
N GLN A 77 10.82 0.05 -1.61
CA GLN A 77 10.88 1.11 -0.60
C GLN A 77 12.32 1.46 -0.25
N GLY A 78 12.59 2.75 0.05
CA GLY A 78 13.95 3.24 0.28
C GLY A 78 14.73 2.49 1.37
N ALA A 79 14.07 2.04 2.44
CA ALA A 79 14.73 1.30 3.52
C ALA A 79 15.23 -0.10 3.10
N LYS A 80 14.61 -0.72 2.09
CA LYS A 80 14.93 -2.09 1.62
C LYS A 80 14.43 -2.27 0.18
N PRO A 81 15.10 -1.67 -0.82
CA PRO A 81 14.58 -1.62 -2.19
C PRO A 81 14.45 -3.00 -2.85
N GLY A 82 15.27 -3.98 -2.46
CA GLY A 82 15.20 -5.35 -2.96
C GLY A 82 14.48 -6.35 -2.04
N GLY A 83 13.85 -5.89 -0.96
CA GLY A 83 13.21 -6.75 0.04
C GLY A 83 11.73 -6.42 0.24
N GLY A 84 10.95 -7.40 0.65
CA GLY A 84 9.55 -7.20 1.04
C GLY A 84 9.39 -6.69 2.47
N GLY A 85 8.17 -6.27 2.83
CA GLY A 85 7.73 -6.00 4.21
C GLY A 85 8.11 -7.09 5.21
N MET A 86 8.30 -6.71 6.48
CA MET A 86 8.57 -7.66 7.56
C MET A 86 7.86 -7.16 8.81
N LEU A 87 7.18 -8.07 9.50
CA LEU A 87 6.57 -7.80 10.79
C LEU A 87 6.87 -8.98 11.72
N LEU A 88 7.46 -8.70 12.88
CA LEU A 88 7.80 -9.73 13.86
C LEU A 88 6.52 -10.36 14.43
N GLY A 89 6.56 -11.66 14.71
CA GLY A 89 5.46 -12.43 15.24
C GLY A 89 4.89 -11.86 16.54
N GLN A 90 5.76 -11.28 17.38
CA GLN A 90 5.38 -10.59 18.62
C GLN A 90 4.44 -9.39 18.38
N LYS A 91 4.48 -8.79 17.18
CA LYS A 91 3.60 -7.69 16.76
C LYS A 91 2.35 -8.16 16.01
N ILE A 92 2.25 -9.45 15.70
CA ILE A 92 1.04 -10.04 15.11
C ILE A 92 0.07 -10.34 16.25
N SER A 93 -0.67 -9.29 16.64
CA SER A 93 -1.84 -9.42 17.51
C SER A 93 -2.98 -10.15 16.80
N ASP A 94 -4.02 -10.56 17.53
CA ASP A 94 -5.18 -11.26 16.96
C ASP A 94 -5.82 -10.46 15.81
N ARG A 95 -5.93 -9.14 15.98
CA ARG A 95 -6.47 -8.25 14.95
C ARG A 95 -5.57 -8.14 13.72
N VAL A 96 -4.24 -8.10 13.90
CA VAL A 96 -3.30 -8.08 12.77
C VAL A 96 -3.33 -9.41 12.02
N ALA A 97 -3.37 -10.53 12.76
CA ALA A 97 -3.52 -11.87 12.21
C ALA A 97 -4.79 -12.01 11.36
N GLU A 98 -5.94 -11.56 11.89
CA GLU A 98 -7.22 -11.57 11.19
C GLU A 98 -7.17 -10.74 9.89
N MET A 99 -6.74 -9.47 10.00
CA MET A 99 -6.66 -8.58 8.84
C MET A 99 -5.73 -9.11 7.74
N ARG A 100 -4.65 -9.80 8.09
CA ARG A 100 -3.66 -10.29 7.12
C ARG A 100 -3.84 -11.75 6.74
N THR A 101 -4.83 -12.44 7.31
CA THR A 101 -5.03 -13.89 7.16
C THR A 101 -3.76 -14.68 7.51
N LEU A 102 -3.14 -14.32 8.64
CA LEU A 102 -1.89 -14.91 9.13
C LEU A 102 -2.08 -15.58 10.49
N PRO A 103 -1.31 -16.62 10.82
CA PRO A 103 -1.28 -17.17 12.17
C PRO A 103 -0.66 -16.16 13.15
N LYS A 104 -1.26 -16.03 14.34
CA LYS A 104 -0.76 -15.21 15.44
C LYS A 104 0.65 -15.67 15.85
N GLY A 105 1.52 -14.71 16.19
CA GLY A 105 2.82 -15.01 16.79
C GLY A 105 3.90 -15.48 15.81
N ILE A 106 3.58 -15.62 14.51
CA ILE A 106 4.54 -16.03 13.47
C ILE A 106 5.07 -14.80 12.74
N ASP A 107 6.38 -14.76 12.44
CA ASP A 107 6.95 -13.68 11.65
C ASP A 107 6.31 -13.60 10.27
N GLN A 108 5.86 -12.42 9.88
CA GLN A 108 5.47 -12.11 8.52
C GLN A 108 6.67 -11.68 7.70
N ARG A 109 6.83 -12.29 6.52
CA ARG A 109 7.81 -11.89 5.50
C ARG A 109 7.11 -11.74 4.17
N SER A 110 7.05 -10.51 3.67
CA SER A 110 6.46 -10.24 2.38
C SER A 110 7.43 -10.60 1.26
N ALA A 111 6.92 -11.03 0.11
CA ALA A 111 7.74 -11.32 -1.07
C ALA A 111 8.48 -10.07 -1.54
N SER A 112 9.67 -10.25 -2.14
CA SER A 112 10.47 -9.14 -2.69
C SER A 112 9.96 -8.66 -4.05
N ARG A 113 9.11 -9.44 -4.71
CA ARG A 113 8.48 -9.13 -6.00
C ARG A 113 7.01 -9.48 -5.93
N HIS A 114 6.20 -8.78 -6.71
CA HIS A 114 4.84 -9.19 -6.93
C HIS A 114 4.83 -10.56 -7.63
N PRO A 115 4.09 -11.55 -7.12
CA PRO A 115 4.15 -12.93 -7.64
C PRO A 115 3.45 -13.11 -8.98
N ASP A 116 2.61 -12.15 -9.35
CA ASP A 116 1.68 -12.17 -10.47
C ASP A 116 2.15 -11.34 -11.68
N TRP A 117 3.33 -10.72 -11.61
CA TRP A 117 3.93 -9.99 -12.73
C TRP A 117 5.45 -9.89 -12.63
N THR A 118 6.13 -9.88 -13.78
CA THR A 118 7.61 -9.89 -13.83
C THR A 118 8.19 -8.61 -14.43
N GLY A 119 7.43 -7.94 -15.30
CA GLY A 119 7.93 -6.78 -16.05
C GLY A 119 6.86 -5.71 -16.31
N PRO A 120 7.24 -4.64 -17.01
CA PRO A 120 6.36 -3.50 -17.29
C PRO A 120 5.13 -3.85 -18.13
N ASP A 121 5.21 -4.87 -18.99
CA ASP A 121 4.06 -5.34 -19.77
C ASP A 121 3.00 -6.02 -18.88
N ASP A 122 3.45 -6.81 -17.90
CA ASP A 122 2.54 -7.40 -16.92
C ASP A 122 2.01 -6.34 -15.92
N LEU A 123 2.80 -5.29 -15.62
CA LEU A 123 2.36 -4.16 -14.80
C LEU A 123 1.19 -3.43 -15.45
N GLU A 124 1.19 -3.29 -16.78
CA GLU A 124 0.10 -2.70 -17.54
C GLU A 124 -1.22 -3.46 -17.31
N ILE A 125 -1.16 -4.79 -17.40
CA ILE A 125 -2.31 -5.66 -17.09
C ILE A 125 -2.75 -5.46 -15.63
N LYS A 126 -1.80 -5.37 -14.70
CA LYS A 126 -2.13 -5.16 -13.27
C LYS A 126 -2.79 -3.82 -13.00
N ILE A 127 -2.35 -2.75 -13.68
CA ILE A 127 -2.96 -1.43 -13.59
C ILE A 127 -4.38 -1.49 -14.15
N LEU A 128 -4.59 -2.15 -15.29
CA LEU A 128 -5.93 -2.35 -15.86
C LEU A 128 -6.87 -3.08 -14.89
N GLU A 129 -6.43 -4.18 -14.27
CA GLU A 129 -7.23 -4.89 -13.25
C GLU A 129 -7.62 -3.98 -12.08
N LEU A 130 -6.70 -3.14 -11.59
CA LEU A 130 -6.98 -2.23 -10.48
C LEU A 130 -7.94 -1.10 -10.91
N ARG A 131 -7.83 -0.62 -12.15
CA ARG A 131 -8.80 0.33 -12.73
C ARG A 131 -10.19 -0.30 -12.81
N GLU A 132 -10.30 -1.54 -13.29
CA GLU A 132 -11.57 -2.27 -13.32
C GLU A 132 -12.16 -2.48 -11.93
N ILE A 133 -11.35 -2.89 -10.94
CA ILE A 133 -11.80 -3.04 -9.55
C ILE A 133 -12.37 -1.73 -9.00
N THR A 134 -11.78 -0.59 -9.38
CA THR A 134 -12.12 0.74 -8.88
C THR A 134 -13.06 1.53 -9.78
N ASP A 135 -13.71 0.88 -10.75
CA ASP A 135 -14.64 1.51 -11.68
C ASP A 135 -14.02 2.71 -12.43
N TRP A 136 -12.69 2.67 -12.64
CA TRP A 136 -11.88 3.70 -13.31
C TRP A 136 -11.86 5.06 -12.60
N GLU A 137 -12.28 5.12 -11.33
CA GLU A 137 -12.40 6.39 -10.60
C GLU A 137 -11.12 6.82 -9.87
N LYS A 138 -10.21 5.88 -9.57
CA LYS A 138 -9.08 6.14 -8.67
C LYS A 138 -7.78 6.26 -9.46
N PRO A 139 -6.96 7.30 -9.22
CA PRO A 139 -5.63 7.37 -9.79
C PRO A 139 -4.73 6.30 -9.18
N ILE A 140 -3.81 5.77 -10.00
CA ILE A 140 -2.90 4.68 -9.68
C ILE A 140 -1.48 5.12 -10.02
N TYR A 141 -0.63 5.18 -9.01
CA TYR A 141 0.77 5.54 -9.19
C TYR A 141 1.70 4.47 -8.63
N VAL A 142 2.97 4.51 -9.04
CA VAL A 142 3.95 3.47 -8.74
C VAL A 142 5.03 4.01 -7.81
N LYS A 143 5.24 3.33 -6.68
CA LYS A 143 6.33 3.60 -5.76
C LYS A 143 7.51 2.68 -6.05
N VAL A 144 8.63 3.28 -6.39
CA VAL A 144 9.88 2.59 -6.71
C VAL A 144 10.94 2.83 -5.65
N GLY A 145 11.77 1.83 -5.39
CA GLY A 145 13.01 2.03 -4.66
C GLY A 145 13.96 2.88 -5.51
N GLY A 146 14.66 3.84 -4.92
CA GLY A 146 15.59 4.70 -5.66
C GLY A 146 16.77 3.89 -6.24
N ALA A 147 16.63 3.43 -7.49
CA ALA A 147 17.63 2.64 -8.20
C ALA A 147 17.99 3.30 -9.54
N ARG A 148 17.08 3.26 -10.52
CA ARG A 148 17.29 3.86 -11.85
C ARG A 148 16.10 4.77 -12.19
N PRO A 149 15.91 5.89 -11.46
CA PRO A 149 14.67 6.66 -11.49
C PRO A 149 14.17 7.03 -12.89
N TYR A 150 15.08 7.42 -13.80
CA TYR A 150 14.71 7.74 -15.18
C TYR A 150 14.04 6.57 -15.91
N TYR A 151 14.64 5.37 -15.84
CA TYR A 151 14.11 4.18 -16.50
C TYR A 151 12.88 3.65 -15.75
N ASP A 152 12.92 3.64 -14.42
CA ASP A 152 11.81 3.18 -13.59
C ASP A 152 10.54 4.02 -13.84
N THR A 153 10.67 5.35 -13.92
CA THR A 153 9.57 6.25 -14.27
C THR A 153 9.09 6.04 -15.70
N ALA A 154 10.00 5.90 -16.68
CA ALA A 154 9.61 5.66 -18.07
C ALA A 154 8.79 4.36 -18.22
N LEU A 155 9.18 3.30 -17.50
CA LEU A 155 8.46 2.04 -17.49
C LEU A 155 7.09 2.14 -16.80
N ALA A 156 7.00 2.87 -15.69
CA ALA A 156 5.73 3.10 -14.99
C ALA A 156 4.73 3.89 -15.86
N VAL A 157 5.18 4.94 -16.53
CA VAL A 157 4.35 5.71 -17.48
C VAL A 157 3.92 4.84 -18.66
N LYS A 158 4.84 4.04 -19.22
CA LYS A 158 4.53 3.10 -20.30
C LYS A 158 3.46 2.08 -19.88
N ALA A 159 3.43 1.68 -18.61
CA ALA A 159 2.44 0.76 -18.06
C ALA A 159 1.08 1.42 -17.71
N GLY A 160 0.94 2.74 -17.89
CA GLY A 160 -0.33 3.46 -17.67
C GLY A 160 -0.57 3.97 -16.25
N ALA A 161 0.49 4.16 -15.47
CA ALA A 161 0.41 4.87 -14.19
C ALA A 161 0.09 6.36 -14.39
N ASP A 162 -0.64 6.95 -13.44
CA ASP A 162 -1.05 8.36 -13.41
C ASP A 162 0.05 9.30 -12.85
#